data_AF-A0A7X5WVL9-F1
#
_entry.id   AF-A0A7X5WVL9-F1
#
_cell.length_a   1.000
_cell.length_b   1.000
_cell.length_c   1.000
_cell.angle_alpha   90.00
_cell.angle_beta   90.00
_cell.angle_gamma   90.00
#
_symmetry.space_group_name_H-M   'P 1'
#
loop_
_entity.id
_entity.type
_entity.pdbx_description
1 polymer ?
#
loop_
_entity_poly.entity_id
_entity_poly.type
_entity_poly.pdbx_seq_one_letter_code
_entity_poly.pdbx_strand_id
1 'polypeptide(L)'
;ETPEPGPAQIRLSVRAAGVNFPDILMIAGQYQADPPLPFSPGFEAAGVVSALGPDVSGFGLGQRVVGTPLWGAYAEEVVVDAAACSPIPDDLDF
;
A
#
# COMPACT_ATOMS: atom_id res chain seq x y z
N GLU A 1 -0.54 -0.67 14.80
CA GLU A 1 0.53 0.33 14.99
C GLU A 1 0.70 1.08 13.68
N THR A 2 1.08 2.35 13.70
CA THR A 2 1.32 3.12 12.47
C THR A 2 2.71 2.78 11.93
N PRO A 3 2.83 2.17 10.74
CA PRO A 3 4.14 1.82 10.18
C PRO A 3 4.89 3.09 9.76
N GLU A 4 6.21 3.14 9.86
CA GLU A 4 7.02 4.28 9.37
C GLU A 4 7.68 3.92 8.03
N PRO A 5 7.58 4.77 6.99
CA PRO A 5 8.19 4.47 5.70
C PRO A 5 9.72 4.59 5.76
N GLY A 6 10.41 3.58 5.22
CA GLY A 6 11.85 3.61 5.01
C GLY A 6 12.27 4.37 3.74
N PRO A 7 13.57 4.36 3.39
CA PRO A 7 14.05 4.98 2.15
C PRO A 7 13.29 4.48 0.92
N ALA A 8 12.97 5.40 0.00
CA ALA A 8 12.18 5.15 -1.21
C ALA A 8 10.73 4.66 -0.99
N GLN A 9 10.23 4.67 0.25
CA GLN A 9 8.87 4.26 0.58
C GLN A 9 7.98 5.43 0.95
N ILE A 10 6.68 5.28 0.73
CA ILE A 10 5.65 6.22 1.18
C ILE A 10 4.65 5.50 2.07
N ARG A 11 4.04 6.23 3.00
CA ARG A 11 2.89 5.73 3.76
C ARG A 11 1.61 6.30 3.19
N LEU A 12 0.62 5.43 2.99
CA LEU A 12 -0.71 5.79 2.55
C LEU A 12 -1.66 5.72 3.74
N SER A 13 -2.49 6.74 3.92
CA SER A 13 -3.77 6.61 4.62
C SER A 13 -4.77 6.00 3.64
N VAL A 14 -5.13 4.74 3.88
CA VAL A 14 -5.94 3.93 2.97
C VAL A 14 -7.37 4.45 2.93
N ARG A 15 -7.91 4.60 1.72
CA ARG A 15 -9.30 5.00 1.46
C ARG A 15 -10.10 3.87 0.81
N ALA A 16 -9.46 3.08 -0.04
CA ALA A 16 -10.01 1.86 -0.61
C ALA A 16 -8.91 0.79 -0.71
N ALA A 17 -9.30 -0.48 -0.63
CA ALA A 17 -8.41 -1.61 -0.87
C ALA A 17 -9.07 -2.59 -1.84
N GLY A 18 -8.29 -3.07 -2.80
CA GLY A 18 -8.73 -4.06 -3.77
C GLY A 18 -8.78 -5.44 -3.14
N VAL A 19 -9.85 -6.20 -3.41
CA VAL A 19 -9.98 -7.60 -2.97
C VAL A 19 -9.78 -8.51 -4.17
N ASN A 20 -8.70 -9.28 -4.15
CA ASN A 20 -8.26 -10.10 -5.25
C ASN A 20 -8.14 -11.58 -4.86
N PHE A 21 -8.11 -12.46 -5.86
CA PHE A 21 -7.95 -13.90 -5.62
C PHE A 21 -6.62 -14.29 -4.92
N PRO A 22 -5.46 -13.66 -5.24
CA PRO A 22 -4.21 -13.90 -4.53
C PRO A 22 -4.28 -13.65 -3.02
N ASP A 23 -5.11 -12.71 -2.56
CA ASP A 23 -5.29 -12.45 -1.13
C ASP A 23 -5.78 -13.70 -0.40
N ILE A 24 -6.75 -14.42 -1.00
CA ILE A 24 -7.33 -15.64 -0.43
C ILE A 24 -6.29 -16.76 -0.41
N LEU A 25 -5.52 -16.90 -1.50
CA LEU A 25 -4.43 -17.89 -1.56
C LEU A 25 -3.36 -17.61 -0.51
N MET A 26 -3.00 -16.34 -0.30
CA MET A 26 -1.99 -15.95 0.69
C MET A 26 -2.49 -16.20 2.11
N ILE A 27 -3.76 -15.84 2.41
CA ILE A 27 -4.40 -16.15 3.70
C ILE A 27 -4.43 -17.66 3.96
N ALA A 28 -4.63 -18.48 2.91
CA ALA A 28 -4.66 -19.93 3.01
C ALA A 28 -3.26 -20.58 3.05
N GLY A 29 -2.16 -19.81 2.95
CA GLY A 29 -0.81 -20.35 2.86
C GLY A 29 -0.53 -21.12 1.55
N GLN A 30 -1.24 -20.80 0.48
CA GLN A 30 -1.18 -21.46 -0.83
C GLN A 30 -0.60 -20.57 -1.94
N TYR A 31 -0.20 -19.35 -1.62
CA TYR A 31 0.41 -18.43 -2.58
C TYR A 31 1.94 -18.60 -2.63
N GLN A 32 2.58 -18.14 -3.71
CA GLN A 32 4.04 -18.28 -3.84
C GLN A 32 4.82 -17.42 -2.83
N ALA A 33 4.22 -16.31 -2.38
CA ALA A 33 4.77 -15.47 -1.33
C ALA A 33 4.27 -15.93 0.04
N ASP A 34 5.18 -16.02 1.01
CA ASP A 34 4.94 -16.51 2.37
C ASP A 34 5.38 -15.47 3.41
N PRO A 35 4.55 -14.45 3.68
CA PRO A 35 4.87 -13.45 4.69
C PRO A 35 4.84 -14.06 6.11
N PRO A 36 5.77 -13.69 7.00
CA PRO A 36 5.78 -14.23 8.36
C PRO A 36 4.51 -13.84 9.12
N LEU A 37 3.92 -14.80 9.82
CA LEU A 37 2.76 -14.57 10.68
C LEU A 37 3.17 -13.91 12.02
N PRO A 38 2.35 -12.98 12.57
CA PRO A 38 1.11 -12.46 12.00
C PRO A 38 1.37 -11.40 10.91
N PHE A 39 0.53 -11.35 9.88
CA PHE A 39 0.52 -10.28 8.87
C PHE A 39 -0.91 -9.83 8.57
N SER A 40 -1.04 -8.63 7.99
CA SER A 40 -2.31 -8.13 7.42
C SER A 40 -2.35 -8.43 5.92
N PRO A 41 -3.41 -9.02 5.35
CA PRO A 41 -3.52 -9.29 3.90
C PRO A 41 -3.78 -8.00 3.07
N GLY A 42 -3.94 -8.16 1.75
CA GLY A 42 -4.31 -7.08 0.83
C GLY A 42 -3.17 -6.63 -0.07
N PHE A 43 -3.29 -6.89 -1.37
CA PHE A 43 -2.26 -6.56 -2.37
C PHE A 43 -2.31 -5.13 -2.92
N GLU A 44 -3.45 -4.45 -2.80
CA GLU A 44 -3.71 -3.18 -3.48
C GLU A 44 -4.43 -2.19 -2.56
N ALA A 45 -3.95 -0.95 -2.53
CA ALA A 45 -4.57 0.16 -1.81
C ALA A 45 -4.61 1.43 -2.66
N ALA A 46 -5.72 2.16 -2.57
CA ALA A 46 -5.82 3.55 -2.99
C ALA A 46 -5.99 4.43 -1.75
N GLY A 47 -5.28 5.55 -1.72
CA GLY A 47 -5.26 6.39 -0.54
C GLY A 47 -4.50 7.69 -0.71
N VAL A 48 -4.23 8.34 0.41
CA VAL A 48 -3.56 9.63 0.46
C VAL A 48 -2.18 9.46 1.09
N VAL A 49 -1.15 10.03 0.47
CA VAL A 49 0.22 10.03 1.02
C VAL A 49 0.24 10.78 2.36
N SER A 50 0.47 10.05 3.46
CA SER A 50 0.48 10.57 4.84
C SER A 50 1.90 10.74 5.41
N ALA A 51 2.89 10.03 4.88
CA ALA A 51 4.30 10.22 5.19
C ALA A 51 5.19 9.85 3.99
N LEU A 52 6.37 10.47 3.92
CA LEU A 52 7.41 10.21 2.93
C LEU A 52 8.65 9.70 3.64
N GLY A 53 9.20 8.59 3.16
CA GLY A 53 10.51 8.12 3.57
C GLY A 53 11.65 8.96 2.94
N PRO A 54 12.89 8.77 3.39
CA PRO A 54 14.07 9.36 2.76
C PRO A 54 14.14 9.02 1.26
N ASP A 55 14.75 9.91 0.47
CA ASP A 55 15.03 9.69 -0.96
C ASP A 55 13.80 9.50 -1.88
N VAL A 56 12.58 9.72 -1.38
CA VAL A 56 11.39 9.77 -2.23
C VAL A 56 11.36 11.06 -3.04
N SER A 57 11.16 10.92 -4.35
CA SER A 57 10.90 12.04 -5.27
C SER A 57 9.66 11.75 -6.11
N GLY A 58 9.03 12.79 -6.65
CA GLY A 58 7.83 12.67 -7.50
C GLY A 58 6.51 12.49 -6.75
N PHE A 59 6.54 12.36 -5.41
CA PHE A 59 5.37 12.31 -4.55
C PHE A 59 5.36 13.42 -3.50
N GLY A 60 4.16 13.85 -3.10
CA GLY A 60 3.95 14.86 -2.06
C GLY A 60 2.93 14.43 -1.01
N LEU A 61 3.05 14.96 0.21
CA LEU A 61 2.04 14.77 1.26
C LEU A 61 0.67 15.27 0.77
N GLY A 62 -0.39 14.53 1.07
CA GLY A 62 -1.75 14.84 0.64
C GLY A 62 -2.08 14.40 -0.79
N GLN A 63 -1.12 13.88 -1.56
CA GLN A 63 -1.37 13.39 -2.91
C GLN A 63 -2.19 12.09 -2.89
N ARG A 64 -3.13 11.97 -3.83
CA ARG A 64 -3.91 10.75 -4.06
C ARG A 64 -3.12 9.78 -4.93
N VAL A 65 -2.96 8.54 -4.46
CA VAL A 65 -2.20 7.50 -5.16
C VAL A 65 -2.86 6.15 -4.99
N VAL A 66 -2.65 5.29 -5.99
CA VAL A 66 -2.87 3.84 -5.90
C VAL A 66 -1.51 3.16 -5.82
N GLY A 67 -1.39 2.07 -5.06
CA GLY A 67 -0.15 1.32 -4.94
C GLY A 67 -0.32 -0.13 -4.53
N THR A 68 0.73 -0.91 -4.76
CA THR A 68 0.75 -2.36 -4.51
C THR A 68 1.79 -2.77 -3.46
N PRO A 69 1.45 -2.84 -2.15
CA PRO A 69 2.39 -3.20 -1.08
C PRO A 69 2.77 -4.68 -1.00
N LEU A 70 2.28 -5.53 -1.92
CA LEU A 70 2.32 -7.01 -1.87
C LEU A 70 1.46 -7.64 -0.76
N TRP A 71 1.38 -7.03 0.42
CA TRP A 71 0.41 -7.35 1.48
C TRP A 71 0.24 -6.13 2.41
N GLY A 72 -0.73 -6.16 3.31
CA GLY A 72 -0.92 -5.12 4.33
C GLY A 72 -1.92 -4.03 3.94
N ALA A 73 -2.50 -4.07 2.74
CA ALA A 73 -3.48 -3.08 2.31
C ALA A 73 -4.82 -3.15 3.06
N TYR A 74 -5.14 -4.27 3.72
CA TYR A 74 -6.33 -4.38 4.58
C TYR A 74 -6.07 -3.77 5.97
N ALA A 75 -5.71 -2.50 5.97
CA ALA A 75 -5.41 -1.69 7.16
C ALA A 75 -5.75 -0.22 6.90
N GLU A 76 -5.78 0.60 7.95
CA GLU A 76 -6.01 2.05 7.83
C GLU A 76 -4.78 2.80 7.26
N GLU A 77 -3.59 2.25 7.47
CA GLU A 77 -2.33 2.79 6.95
C GLU A 77 -1.43 1.67 6.43
N VAL A 78 -0.74 1.92 5.31
CA VAL A 78 0.18 0.96 4.70
C VAL A 78 1.41 1.66 4.13
N VAL A 79 2.58 1.04 4.24
CA VAL A 79 3.82 1.50 3.61
C VAL A 79 4.00 0.76 2.28
N VAL A 80 4.29 1.50 1.22
CA VAL A 80 4.48 1.00 -0.15
C VAL A 80 5.77 1.60 -0.72
N ASP A 81 6.50 0.84 -1.52
CA ASP A 81 7.58 1.41 -2.34
C ASP A 81 7.01 2.47 -3.29
N ALA A 82 7.64 3.65 -3.33
CA ALA A 82 7.18 4.75 -4.17
C ALA A 82 7.13 4.37 -5.66
N ALA A 83 8.03 3.48 -6.09
CA ALA A 83 8.06 2.94 -7.45
C ALA A 83 6.86 2.03 -7.80
N ALA A 84 6.18 1.50 -6.78
CA ALA A 84 4.96 0.69 -6.92
C ALA A 84 3.69 1.54 -6.74
N CYS A 85 3.81 2.87 -6.80
CA CYS A 85 2.70 3.81 -6.68
C CYS A 85 2.48 4.59 -7.98
N SER A 86 1.24 4.98 -8.22
CA SER A 86 0.85 5.86 -9.32
C SER A 86 -0.14 6.92 -8.84
N PRO A 87 -0.01 8.19 -9.28
CA PRO A 87 -0.99 9.23 -8.97
C PRO A 87 -2.38 8.88 -9.50
N ILE A 88 -3.40 9.17 -8.70
CA ILE A 88 -4.80 9.08 -9.14
C ILE A 88 -5.17 10.40 -9.83
N PRO A 89 -5.73 10.37 -11.06
CA PRO A 89 -6.23 11.55 -11.76
C PRO A 89 -7.27 12.31 -10.96
N ASP A 90 -7.39 13.63 -11.18
CA ASP A 90 -8.21 14.45 -10.30
C ASP A 90 -9.71 14.15 -10.36
N ASP A 91 -10.17 13.65 -11.51
CA ASP A 91 -11.53 13.29 -11.84
C ASP A 91 -11.90 11.84 -11.49
N LEU A 92 -10.95 11.07 -10.95
CA LEU A 92 -11.17 9.71 -10.48
C LEU A 92 -11.25 9.67 -8.95
N ASP A 93 -12.26 8.97 -8.42
CA ASP A 93 -12.35 8.69 -6.99
C ASP A 93 -11.34 7.60 -6.57
N PHE A 94 -11.23 7.32 -5.27
CA PHE A 94 -10.41 6.24 -4.74
C PHE A 94 -10.92 4.84 -5.09
#